data_AF-A0A2W1ZKC9-F1
#
_entry.id   AF-A0A2W1ZKC9-F1
#
_cell.length_a   1.000
_cell.length_b   1.000
_cell.length_c   1.000
_cell.angle_alpha   90.00
_cell.angle_beta   90.00
_cell.angle_gamma   90.00
#
_symmetry.space_group_name_H-M   'P 1'
#
loop_
_entity.id
_entity.type
_entity.pdbx_description
1 polymer ?
#
loop_
_entity_poly.entity_id
_entity_poly.type
_entity_poly.pdbx_seq_one_letter_code
_entity_poly.pdbx_strand_id
1 'polypeptide(L)'
;MVLNGTTTSGLAARASTALTSAGWQVASTGDAGTTGTTTSAVYYQQPEQQAVAQGIANALGITAVQQSAAFPNADVSVVLGADYGG
;
A
#
# COMPACT_ATOMS: atom_id res chain seq x y z
N MET A 1 3.06 2.56 -5.48
CA MET A 1 2.13 3.64 -5.12
C MET A 1 1.33 3.26 -3.88
N VAL A 2 0.71 4.23 -3.21
CA VAL A 2 -0.14 3.99 -2.02
C VAL A 2 -1.56 4.48 -2.33
N LEU A 3 -2.54 3.64 -2.04
CA LEU A 3 -3.95 3.85 -2.32
C LEU A 3 -4.75 3.80 -1.02
N ASN A 4 -5.60 4.79 -0.81
CA ASN A 4 -6.50 4.85 0.33
C ASN A 4 -7.82 4.14 0.03
N GLY A 5 -8.03 2.97 0.61
CA GLY A 5 -9.29 2.22 0.51
C GLY A 5 -10.35 2.63 1.52
N THR A 6 -10.17 3.74 2.24
CA THR A 6 -11.07 4.20 3.30
C THR A 6 -11.69 5.55 2.97
N THR A 7 -12.63 5.99 3.80
CA THR A 7 -13.16 7.37 3.77
C THR A 7 -12.27 8.36 4.53
N THR A 8 -11.18 7.89 5.16
CA THR A 8 -10.26 8.71 5.95
C THR A 8 -9.36 9.50 5.02
N SER A 9 -9.58 10.82 4.94
CA SER A 9 -8.74 11.68 4.11
C SER A 9 -7.30 11.75 4.65
N GLY A 10 -6.32 11.74 3.75
CA GLY A 10 -4.90 11.85 4.09
C GLY A 10 -4.24 10.55 4.58
N LEU A 11 -4.95 9.42 4.60
CA LEU A 11 -4.39 8.15 5.07
C LEU A 11 -3.20 7.68 4.19
N ALA A 12 -3.34 7.80 2.87
CA ALA A 12 -2.25 7.47 1.94
C ALA A 12 -1.00 8.34 2.15
N ALA A 13 -1.17 9.61 2.54
CA ALA A 13 -0.06 10.52 2.85
C ALA A 13 0.65 10.15 4.17
N ARG A 14 -0.08 9.61 5.16
CA ARG A 14 0.52 9.10 6.40
C ARG A 14 1.36 7.85 6.12
N ALA A 15 0.80 6.90 5.38
CA ALA A 15 1.54 5.71 4.98
C ALA A 15 2.75 6.04 4.11
N SER A 16 2.63 7.01 3.20
CA SER A 16 3.80 7.43 2.43
C SER A 16 4.87 8.05 3.32
N THR A 17 4.48 8.86 4.31
CA THR A 17 5.43 9.41 5.29
C THR A 17 6.11 8.29 6.10
N ALA A 18 5.36 7.30 6.57
CA ALA A 18 5.91 6.15 7.29
C ALA A 18 6.90 5.35 6.43
N LEU A 19 6.55 5.10 5.16
CA LEU A 19 7.44 4.45 4.20
C LEU A 19 8.72 5.25 3.95
N THR A 20 8.59 6.56 3.72
CA THR A 20 9.76 7.44 3.51
C THR A 20 10.65 7.46 4.76
N SER A 21 10.07 7.46 5.96
CA SER A 21 10.81 7.38 7.22
C SER A 21 11.53 6.04 7.39
N ALA A 22 10.98 4.96 6.83
CA ALA A 22 11.63 3.65 6.78
C ALA A 22 12.64 3.51 5.62
N GLY A 23 12.86 4.57 4.83
CA GLY A 23 13.82 4.60 3.73
C GLY A 23 13.26 4.15 2.38
N TRP A 24 11.95 3.92 2.27
CA TRP A 24 11.30 3.55 1.02
C TRP A 24 10.90 4.77 0.19
N GLN A 25 10.98 4.66 -1.14
CA GLN A 25 10.47 5.68 -2.04
C GLN A 25 9.03 5.40 -2.45
N VAL A 26 8.15 6.36 -2.18
CA VAL A 26 6.76 6.30 -2.64
C VAL A 26 6.61 7.14 -3.90
N ALA A 27 6.32 6.47 -5.02
CA ALA A 27 6.16 7.13 -6.32
C ALA A 27 4.96 8.09 -6.32
N SER A 28 3.81 7.63 -5.82
CA SER A 28 2.56 8.40 -5.78
C SER A 28 1.63 7.89 -4.69
N THR A 29 0.78 8.79 -4.19
CA THR A 29 -0.35 8.50 -3.29
C THR A 29 -1.67 8.83 -4.00
N GLY A 30 -2.73 8.07 -3.74
CA GLY A 30 -4.07 8.34 -4.25
C GLY A 30 -5.15 7.61 -3.46
N ASP A 31 -6.38 7.67 -3.95
CA ASP A 31 -7.52 6.94 -3.40
C ASP A 31 -7.75 5.65 -4.21
N ALA A 32 -8.13 4.57 -3.52
CA ALA A 32 -8.47 3.32 -4.19
C ALA A 32 -9.83 3.45 -4.89
N GLY A 33 -10.04 2.68 -5.96
CA GLY A 33 -11.30 2.69 -6.70
C GLY A 33 -12.52 2.24 -5.88
N THR A 34 -12.29 1.55 -4.76
CA THR A 34 -13.32 1.13 -3.80
C THR A 34 -12.97 1.65 -2.42
N THR A 35 -13.91 2.37 -1.81
CA THR A 35 -13.86 2.78 -0.40
C THR A 35 -14.59 1.75 0.47
N GLY A 36 -14.11 1.54 1.70
CA GLY A 36 -14.68 0.55 2.63
C GLY A 36 -13.79 -0.68 2.82
N THR A 37 -12.55 -0.63 2.35
CA THR A 37 -11.53 -1.62 2.68
C THR A 37 -11.33 -1.65 4.19
N THR A 38 -11.57 -2.79 4.82
CA THR A 38 -11.36 -2.98 6.26
C THR A 38 -9.93 -3.35 6.60
N THR A 39 -9.26 -4.11 5.72
CA THR A 39 -7.91 -4.64 5.95
C THR A 39 -6.93 -4.12 4.91
N SER A 40 -5.77 -3.70 5.36
CA SER A 40 -4.70 -3.21 4.50
C SER A 40 -4.00 -4.37 3.81
N ALA A 41 -3.65 -4.20 2.54
CA ALA A 41 -2.97 -5.20 1.75
C ALA A 41 -1.97 -4.57 0.79
N VAL A 42 -0.84 -5.24 0.61
CA VAL A 42 0.17 -4.86 -0.39
C VAL A 42 0.02 -5.77 -1.60
N TYR A 43 -0.19 -5.14 -2.75
CA TYR A 43 -0.29 -5.80 -4.04
C TYR A 43 0.98 -5.61 -4.85
N TYR A 44 1.43 -6.66 -5.53
CA TYR A 44 2.58 -6.59 -6.43
C TYR A 44 2.25 -7.22 -7.78
N GLN A 45 2.89 -6.74 -8.85
CA GLN A 45 2.61 -7.22 -10.20
C GLN A 45 3.30 -8.58 -10.48
N GLN A 46 4.59 -8.67 -10.17
CA GLN A 46 5.46 -9.80 -10.49
C GLN A 46 6.05 -10.44 -9.22
N PRO A 47 6.26 -11.77 -9.21
CA PRO A 47 6.81 -12.47 -8.06
C PRO A 47 8.22 -11.99 -7.66
N GLU A 48 9.02 -11.46 -8.60
CA GLU A 48 10.29 -10.80 -8.28
C GLU A 48 10.15 -9.58 -7.35
N GLN A 49 9.00 -8.91 -7.38
CA GLN A 49 8.69 -7.75 -6.56
C GLN A 49 8.10 -8.15 -5.20
N GLN A 50 7.81 -9.44 -4.98
CA GLN A 50 7.26 -9.95 -3.73
C GLN A 50 8.15 -9.60 -2.54
N ALA A 51 9.48 -9.72 -2.69
CA ALA A 51 10.43 -9.39 -1.62
C ALA A 51 10.35 -7.90 -1.23
N VAL A 52 10.22 -7.02 -2.24
CA VAL A 52 10.05 -5.58 -2.04
C VAL A 52 8.71 -5.28 -1.38
N ALA A 53 7.63 -5.88 -1.89
CA ALA A 53 6.29 -5.75 -1.34
C ALA A 53 6.23 -6.21 0.12
N GLN A 54 6.90 -7.31 0.45
CA GLN A 54 6.99 -7.81 1.82
C GLN A 54 7.77 -6.84 2.73
N GLY A 55 8.84 -6.22 2.24
CA GLY A 55 9.58 -5.20 2.98
C GLY A 55 8.72 -3.96 3.27
N ILE A 56 7.99 -3.48 2.27
CA ILE A 56 7.02 -2.38 2.40
C ILE A 56 5.90 -2.75 3.38
N ALA A 57 5.37 -3.98 3.28
CA ALA A 57 4.32 -4.47 4.17
C ALA A 57 4.80 -4.49 5.62
N ASN A 58 6.00 -5.01 5.88
CA ASN A 58 6.61 -4.99 7.21
C ASN A 58 6.83 -3.56 7.74
N ALA A 59 7.28 -2.63 6.89
CA ALA A 59 7.48 -1.23 7.28
C ALA A 59 6.17 -0.54 7.69
N LEU A 60 5.04 -0.95 7.09
CA LEU A 60 3.71 -0.45 7.40
C LEU A 60 2.95 -1.27 8.43
N GLY A 61 3.51 -2.40 8.90
CA GLY A 61 2.79 -3.35 9.77
C GLY A 61 1.67 -4.13 9.07
N ILE A 62 1.69 -4.19 7.75
CA ILE A 62 0.72 -4.93 6.92
C ILE A 62 1.21 -6.36 6.76
N THR A 63 0.32 -7.33 6.99
CA THR A 63 0.63 -8.76 6.83
C THR A 63 0.09 -9.34 5.52
N ALA A 64 -0.94 -8.73 4.94
CA ALA A 64 -1.50 -9.18 3.68
C ALA A 64 -0.63 -8.70 2.51
N VAL A 65 0.03 -9.64 1.85
CA VAL A 65 0.83 -9.41 0.65
C VAL A 65 0.35 -10.36 -0.42
N GLN A 66 -0.13 -9.83 -1.56
CA GLN A 66 -0.76 -10.64 -2.61
C GLN A 66 -0.31 -10.19 -3.99
N GLN A 67 -0.12 -11.13 -4.90
CA GLN A 67 0.10 -10.79 -6.29
C GLN A 67 -1.21 -10.31 -6.91
N SER A 68 -1.18 -9.19 -7.62
CA SER A 68 -2.33 -8.69 -8.37
C SER A 68 -1.90 -7.93 -9.62
N ALA A 69 -2.46 -8.33 -10.75
CA ALA A 69 -2.33 -7.61 -12.01
C ALA A 69 -3.31 -6.43 -12.14
N ALA A 70 -4.05 -6.09 -11.07
CA ALA A 70 -4.97 -4.95 -11.05
C ALA A 70 -4.26 -3.60 -11.22
N PHE A 71 -2.93 -3.56 -11.02
CA PHE A 71 -2.11 -2.36 -11.12
C PHE A 71 -1.01 -2.51 -12.17
N PRO A 72 -1.33 -2.59 -13.47
CA PRO A 72 -0.32 -2.77 -14.52
C PRO A 72 0.64 -1.59 -14.66
N ASN A 73 0.29 -0.43 -14.10
CA ASN A 73 1.10 0.79 -14.09
C ASN A 73 1.95 0.95 -12.81
N ALA A 74 2.00 -0.07 -11.95
CA ALA A 74 2.73 -0.02 -10.69
C ALA A 74 3.33 -1.39 -10.34
N ASP A 75 4.63 -1.44 -10.09
CA ASP A 75 5.28 -2.67 -9.61
C ASP A 75 4.70 -3.13 -8.27
N VAL A 76 4.48 -2.18 -7.36
CA VAL A 76 3.89 -2.41 -6.04
C VAL A 76 2.86 -1.34 -5.73
N SER A 77 1.69 -1.78 -5.29
CA SER A 77 0.54 -0.95 -4.89
C SER A 77 0.10 -1.33 -3.48
N VAL A 78 0.20 -0.39 -2.55
CA VAL A 78 -0.31 -0.58 -1.19
C VAL A 78 -1.75 -0.09 -1.15
N VAL A 79 -2.68 -0.89 -0.64
CA VAL A 79 -4.07 -0.49 -0.37
C VAL A 79 -4.26 -0.45 1.14
N LEU A 80 -4.59 0.73 1.66
CA LEU A 80 -4.82 0.93 3.08
C LEU A 80 -6.29 0.72 3.42
N GLY A 81 -6.54 -0.11 4.43
CA GLY A 81 -7.85 -0.35 5.02
C GLY A 81 -8.07 0.44 6.31
N ALA A 82 -9.26 0.30 6.87
CA ALA A 82 -9.65 0.94 8.13
C ALA A 82 -8.85 0.44 9.35
N ASP A 83 -8.20 -0.72 9.24
CA ASP A 83 -7.24 -1.25 10.20
C ASP A 83 -5.95 -0.43 10.30
N TYR A 84 -5.62 0.35 9.26
CA TYR A 84 -4.42 1.17 9.25
C TYR A 84 -4.65 2.49 9.98
N GLY A 85 -4.12 2.59 11.20
CA GLY A 85 -4.25 3.78 12.06
C GLY A 85 -3.29 4.93 11.74
N GLY A 86 -2.16 4.63 11.11
CA GLY A 86 -1.04 5.58 10.93
C GLY A 86 -0.17 5.70 12.18
#